data_AF-J3TWY5-F1
#
_entry.id   AF-J3TWY5-F1
#
_cell.length_a   1.000
_cell.length_b   1.000
_cell.length_c   1.000
_cell.angle_alpha   90.00
_cell.angle_beta   90.00
_cell.angle_gamma   90.00
#
_symmetry.space_group_name_H-M   'P 1'
#
loop_
_entity.id
_entity.type
_entity.pdbx_description
1 polymer ?
#
loop_
_entity_poly.entity_id
_entity_poly.type
_entity_poly.pdbx_seq_one_letter_code
_entity_poly.pdbx_strand_id
1 'polypeptide(L)'
;MVAVRSAHLNPSGDFAVDEWVAGLGLANPHFSEQLAATWRYCEQRCLGHVNAPLLLWRSIEMVEILSMLSMDNDSLCAALLFPMADAGVVEEAILRGTFGKSITNLVHGVRNIEAIRKLKANHNDLIAPEQGSEMHRMLLAIVEDFRCVVIKLAERIAHLRELRNAPKDEQVLAAKEGASIYAPLANRLGIGQLKWELEDFCFRYLHPYEYKSIAELLHERRIDREQYIEEFVDALRQSMQEEGLKADIYGRPKHIYSIWRKMQNKTLAFSELFDVRAVRVVVERLQDCYVALRIIHALYDHLPDEFDDYVANPKPNGYQSIHTVIFASREKPLEIQIRAHQMHADAERGIAAHWKYKEGRTALTGGRSSHEEHISWLRQILT
;
A
#
# COMPACT_ATOMS: atom_id res chain seq x y z
N MET A 1 -0.31 12.46 2.76
CA MET A 1 1.11 12.73 2.43
C MET A 1 1.76 11.42 2.05
N VAL A 2 2.60 11.42 1.01
CA VAL A 2 3.44 10.27 0.66
C VAL A 2 4.30 9.93 1.88
N ALA A 3 4.32 8.65 2.29
CA ALA A 3 5.12 8.21 3.43
C ALA A 3 6.60 8.46 3.15
N VAL A 4 7.29 9.29 3.92
CA VAL A 4 8.74 9.44 3.78
C VAL A 4 9.38 8.23 4.46
N ARG A 5 10.03 7.37 3.67
CA ARG A 5 10.79 6.24 4.18
C ARG A 5 12.25 6.69 4.23
N SER A 6 12.77 6.84 5.45
CA SER A 6 14.17 7.23 5.69
C SER A 6 14.87 6.23 6.60
N ALA A 7 14.27 5.06 6.83
CA ALA A 7 14.69 4.11 7.86
C ALA A 7 16.10 3.53 7.60
N HIS A 8 16.58 3.60 6.36
CA HIS A 8 17.91 3.16 5.96
C HIS A 8 19.00 4.24 6.01
N LEU A 9 18.67 5.50 6.30
CA LEU A 9 19.65 6.59 6.38
C LEU A 9 20.05 6.83 7.84
N ASN A 10 21.26 6.41 8.21
CA ASN A 10 21.85 6.80 9.49
C ASN A 10 22.20 8.29 9.51
N PRO A 11 22.36 8.93 10.69
CA PRO A 11 22.78 10.33 10.81
C PRO A 11 24.09 10.67 10.09
N SER A 12 24.94 9.66 9.86
CA SER A 12 26.21 9.75 9.16
C SER A 12 26.10 9.60 7.63
N GLY A 13 24.93 9.22 7.10
CA GLY A 13 24.72 8.94 5.68
C GLY A 13 25.15 7.55 5.20
N ASP A 14 25.77 6.74 6.07
CA ASP A 14 26.21 5.38 5.75
C ASP A 14 25.09 4.34 6.01
N PHE A 15 24.93 3.39 5.09
CA PHE A 15 23.96 2.30 5.23
C PHE A 15 24.54 1.17 6.10
N ALA A 16 23.99 0.98 7.30
CA ALA A 16 24.35 -0.12 8.19
C ALA A 16 23.34 -1.26 8.05
N VAL A 17 23.72 -2.32 7.32
CA VAL A 17 22.81 -3.45 7.02
C VAL A 17 22.25 -4.12 8.27
N ASP A 18 23.07 -4.36 9.30
CA ASP A 18 22.63 -5.09 10.49
C ASP A 18 21.66 -4.25 11.34
N GLU A 19 21.87 -2.93 11.42
CA GLU A 19 20.94 -1.99 12.08
C GLU A 19 19.63 -1.85 11.29
N TRP A 20 19.73 -1.76 9.96
CA TRP A 20 18.57 -1.69 9.08
C TRP A 20 17.69 -2.93 9.21
N VAL A 21 18.28 -4.13 9.14
CA VAL A 21 17.54 -5.39 9.30
C VAL A 21 16.92 -5.49 10.70
N ALA A 22 17.63 -5.07 11.75
CA ALA A 22 17.06 -5.02 13.11
C ALA A 22 15.87 -4.05 13.18
N GLY A 23 15.95 -2.90 12.51
CA GLY A 23 14.87 -1.91 12.40
C GLY A 23 13.63 -2.40 11.66
N LEU A 24 13.73 -3.43 10.82
CA LEU A 24 12.56 -4.04 10.15
C LEU A 24 11.67 -4.85 11.11
N GLY A 25 12.12 -5.16 12.33
CA GLY A 25 11.31 -5.85 13.33
C GLY A 25 10.87 -7.26 12.91
N LEU A 26 11.72 -7.97 12.15
CA LEU A 26 11.44 -9.33 11.70
C LEU A 26 11.36 -10.29 12.89
N ALA A 27 10.31 -11.12 12.93
CA ALA A 27 10.01 -11.97 14.08
C ALA A 27 11.02 -13.12 14.32
N ASN A 28 11.84 -13.47 13.32
CA ASN A 28 12.76 -14.60 13.37
C ASN A 28 14.22 -14.15 13.10
N PRO A 29 15.16 -14.36 14.03
CA PRO A 29 16.58 -14.03 13.85
C PRO A 29 17.20 -14.66 12.59
N HIS A 30 16.80 -15.87 12.22
CA HIS A 30 17.31 -16.53 11.02
C HIS A 30 16.91 -15.79 9.73
N PHE A 31 15.73 -15.18 9.70
CA PHE A 31 15.29 -14.38 8.54
C PHE A 31 16.12 -13.11 8.42
N SER A 32 16.43 -12.47 9.55
CA SER A 32 17.33 -11.32 9.59
C SER A 32 18.71 -11.64 9.03
N GLU A 33 19.30 -12.77 9.43
CA GLU A 33 20.59 -13.23 8.91
C GLU A 33 20.55 -13.50 7.40
N GLN A 34 19.52 -14.21 6.92
CA GLN A 34 19.37 -14.50 5.50
C GLN A 34 19.17 -13.24 4.66
N LEU A 35 18.39 -12.28 5.15
CA LEU A 35 18.18 -11.00 4.47
C LEU A 35 19.48 -10.18 4.40
N ALA A 36 20.22 -10.11 5.52
CA ALA A 36 21.52 -9.45 5.56
C ALA A 36 22.56 -10.12 4.63
N ALA A 37 22.58 -11.46 4.57
CA ALA A 37 23.42 -12.20 3.64
C ALA A 37 23.04 -11.93 2.18
N THR A 38 21.74 -11.85 1.88
CA THR A 38 21.23 -11.51 0.54
C THR A 38 21.63 -10.09 0.15
N TRP A 39 21.55 -9.12 1.06
CA TRP A 39 22.05 -7.76 0.84
C TRP A 39 23.54 -7.74 0.49
N ARG A 40 24.37 -8.38 1.33
CA ARG A 40 25.82 -8.45 1.10
C ARG A 40 26.16 -9.09 -0.25
N TYR A 41 25.39 -10.10 -0.67
CA TYR A 41 25.51 -10.68 -2.00
C TYR A 41 25.22 -9.65 -3.10
N CYS A 42 24.11 -8.91 -3.01
CA CYS A 42 23.75 -7.86 -3.97
C CYS A 42 24.82 -6.77 -4.06
N GLU A 43 25.31 -6.30 -2.92
CA GLU A 43 26.38 -5.30 -2.82
C GLU A 43 27.65 -5.77 -3.54
N GLN A 44 28.12 -6.99 -3.24
CA GLN A 44 29.30 -7.56 -3.88
C GLN A 44 29.15 -7.71 -5.39
N ARG A 45 27.96 -8.12 -5.87
CA ARG A 45 27.70 -8.28 -7.31
C ARG A 45 27.60 -6.95 -8.05
N CYS A 46 27.24 -5.88 -7.37
CA CYS A 46 27.17 -4.54 -7.95
C CYS A 46 28.51 -3.81 -7.97
N LEU A 47 29.57 -4.34 -7.36
CA LEU A 47 30.88 -3.69 -7.35
C LEU A 47 31.35 -3.37 -8.77
N GLY A 48 31.56 -2.08 -9.05
CA GLY A 48 32.00 -1.59 -10.36
C GLY A 48 30.89 -1.38 -11.41
N HIS A 49 29.62 -1.66 -11.07
CA HIS A 49 28.49 -1.37 -11.96
C HIS A 49 28.12 0.12 -11.91
N VAL A 50 27.92 0.75 -13.08
CA VAL A 50 27.65 2.20 -13.19
C VAL A 50 26.43 2.64 -12.36
N ASN A 51 25.38 1.80 -12.36
CA ASN A 51 24.14 2.09 -11.64
C ASN A 51 24.08 1.43 -10.25
N ALA A 52 25.20 0.95 -9.69
CA ALA A 52 25.22 0.24 -8.41
C ALA A 52 24.52 0.99 -7.27
N PRO A 53 24.75 2.29 -7.03
CA PRO A 53 24.09 3.00 -5.94
C PRO A 53 22.56 3.01 -6.09
N LEU A 54 22.09 3.16 -7.32
CA LEU A 54 20.67 3.21 -7.63
C LEU A 54 19.99 1.85 -7.47
N LEU A 55 20.62 0.78 -7.96
CA LEU A 55 20.09 -0.58 -7.86
C LEU A 55 19.97 -1.00 -6.38
N LEU A 56 21.00 -0.72 -5.59
CA LEU A 56 21.05 -1.02 -4.16
C LEU A 56 20.00 -0.21 -3.39
N TRP A 57 19.86 1.09 -3.66
CA TRP A 57 18.82 1.92 -3.07
C TRP A 57 17.41 1.40 -3.41
N ARG A 58 17.16 1.06 -4.68
CA ARG A 58 15.87 0.51 -5.11
C ARG A 58 15.54 -0.79 -4.38
N SER A 59 16.52 -1.68 -4.22
CA SER A 59 16.38 -2.92 -3.46
C SER A 59 15.98 -2.66 -1.99
N ILE A 60 16.60 -1.69 -1.32
CA ILE A 60 16.26 -1.31 0.06
C ILE A 60 14.81 -0.80 0.14
N GLU A 61 14.45 0.16 -0.71
CA GLU A 61 13.10 0.75 -0.73
C GLU A 61 12.02 -0.31 -0.95
N MET A 62 12.27 -1.26 -1.86
CA MET A 62 11.36 -2.37 -2.11
C MET A 62 11.18 -3.25 -0.86
N VAL A 63 12.26 -3.59 -0.15
CA VAL A 63 12.18 -4.38 1.09
C VAL A 63 11.43 -3.63 2.18
N GLU A 64 11.67 -2.33 2.35
CA GLU A 64 10.96 -1.53 3.34
C GLU A 64 9.44 -1.49 3.07
N ILE A 65 9.06 -1.36 1.81
CA ILE A 65 7.64 -1.44 1.39
C ILE A 65 7.04 -2.80 1.78
N LEU A 66 7.71 -3.89 1.43
CA LEU A 66 7.21 -5.25 1.68
C LEU A 66 7.21 -5.61 3.17
N SER A 67 8.16 -5.10 3.95
CA SER A 67 8.24 -5.32 5.40
C SER A 67 7.04 -4.70 6.12
N MET A 68 6.60 -3.49 5.71
CA MET A 68 5.38 -2.88 6.27
C MET A 68 4.11 -3.68 6.01
N LEU A 69 4.08 -4.41 4.89
CA LEU A 69 3.01 -5.35 4.54
C LEU A 69 3.14 -6.70 5.25
N SER A 70 4.21 -6.90 6.04
CA SER A 70 4.55 -8.15 6.72
C SER A 70 4.66 -9.35 5.76
N MET A 71 5.29 -9.14 4.61
CA MET A 71 5.58 -10.21 3.65
C MET A 71 6.61 -11.20 4.20
N ASP A 72 6.60 -12.42 3.66
CA ASP A 72 7.50 -13.52 4.01
C ASP A 72 8.95 -13.26 3.59
N ASN A 73 9.88 -14.00 4.19
CA ASN A 73 11.31 -13.81 3.98
C ASN A 73 11.75 -14.00 2.52
N ASP A 74 11.14 -14.95 1.81
CA ASP A 74 11.45 -15.17 0.38
C ASP A 74 11.07 -13.95 -0.45
N SER A 75 9.94 -13.29 -0.13
CA SER A 75 9.53 -12.04 -0.80
C SER A 75 10.50 -10.90 -0.56
N LEU A 76 11.01 -10.76 0.67
CA LEU A 76 12.01 -9.73 1.00
C LEU A 76 13.33 -10.00 0.27
N CYS A 77 13.80 -11.25 0.27
CA CYS A 77 15.01 -11.63 -0.47
C CYS A 77 14.84 -11.43 -1.98
N ALA A 78 13.69 -11.80 -2.54
CA ALA A 78 13.37 -11.59 -3.95
C ALA A 78 13.37 -10.10 -4.32
N ALA A 79 12.89 -9.23 -3.43
CA ALA A 79 12.93 -7.78 -3.64
C ALA A 79 14.35 -7.21 -3.66
N LEU A 80 15.28 -7.75 -2.86
CA LEU A 80 16.69 -7.37 -2.94
C LEU A 80 17.34 -7.79 -4.26
N LEU A 81 17.00 -8.98 -4.75
CA LEU A 81 17.62 -9.60 -5.91
C LEU A 81 17.02 -9.13 -7.25
N PHE A 82 15.75 -8.73 -7.26
CA PHE A 82 15.04 -8.36 -8.48
C PHE A 82 15.74 -7.25 -9.29
N PRO A 83 16.14 -6.09 -8.70
CA PRO A 83 16.84 -5.05 -9.46
C PRO A 83 18.14 -5.55 -10.09
N MET A 84 18.83 -6.48 -9.44
CA MET A 84 20.09 -7.06 -9.93
C MET A 84 19.87 -8.00 -11.11
N ALA A 85 18.82 -8.81 -11.05
CA ALA A 85 18.43 -9.69 -12.14
C ALA A 85 17.88 -8.91 -13.35
N ASP A 86 17.10 -7.86 -13.09
CA ASP A 86 16.52 -7.03 -14.16
C ASP A 86 17.58 -6.21 -14.90
N ALA A 87 18.58 -5.68 -14.19
CA ALA A 87 19.73 -4.98 -14.76
C ALA A 87 20.76 -5.91 -15.45
N GLY A 88 20.58 -7.24 -15.37
CA GLY A 88 21.51 -8.21 -15.95
C GLY A 88 22.83 -8.36 -15.18
N VAL A 89 22.90 -7.85 -13.93
CA VAL A 89 24.07 -7.99 -13.04
C VAL A 89 24.22 -9.43 -12.55
N VAL A 90 23.10 -10.13 -12.35
CA VAL A 90 23.07 -11.52 -11.89
C VAL A 90 22.14 -12.36 -12.76
N GLU A 91 22.61 -13.52 -13.21
CA GLU A 91 21.82 -14.47 -13.97
C GLU A 91 20.92 -15.33 -13.07
N GLU A 92 19.70 -15.65 -13.53
CA GLU A 92 18.74 -16.45 -12.77
C GLU A 92 19.24 -17.88 -12.45
N ALA A 93 20.09 -18.46 -13.32
CA ALA A 93 20.70 -19.76 -13.07
C ALA A 93 21.56 -19.76 -11.79
N ILE A 94 22.27 -18.65 -11.54
CA ILE A 94 23.10 -18.46 -10.35
C ILE A 94 22.21 -18.26 -9.11
N LEU A 95 21.12 -17.51 -9.25
CA LEU A 95 20.14 -17.31 -8.18
C LEU A 95 19.55 -18.65 -7.72
N ARG A 96 19.21 -19.55 -8.66
CA ARG A 96 18.66 -20.86 -8.33
C ARG A 96 19.60 -21.71 -7.50
N GLY A 97 20.91 -21.69 -7.81
CA GLY A 97 21.92 -22.42 -7.06
C GLY A 97 22.18 -21.85 -5.66
N THR A 98 22.07 -20.52 -5.52
CA THR A 98 22.47 -19.81 -4.29
C THR A 98 21.31 -19.63 -3.29
N PHE A 99 20.13 -19.27 -3.80
CA PHE A 99 18.96 -18.90 -2.99
C PHE A 99 17.79 -19.89 -3.13
N GLY A 100 17.93 -20.89 -4.02
CA GLY A 100 16.93 -21.92 -4.22
C GLY A 100 15.80 -21.52 -5.17
N LYS A 101 14.87 -22.47 -5.37
CA LYS A 101 13.82 -22.38 -6.40
C LYS A 101 12.74 -21.36 -6.06
N SER A 102 12.37 -21.20 -4.78
CA SER A 102 11.28 -20.31 -4.35
C SER A 102 11.58 -18.85 -4.71
N ILE A 103 12.69 -18.31 -4.18
CA ILE A 103 13.14 -16.94 -4.44
C ILE A 103 13.37 -16.69 -5.94
N THR A 104 13.99 -17.65 -6.64
CA THR A 104 14.25 -17.51 -8.08
C THR A 104 12.96 -17.44 -8.90
N ASN A 105 11.96 -18.26 -8.55
CA ASN A 105 10.66 -18.22 -9.21
C ASN A 105 9.95 -16.87 -8.98
N LEU A 106 10.08 -16.28 -7.80
CA LEU A 106 9.55 -14.94 -7.53
C LEU A 106 10.22 -13.88 -8.40
N VAL A 107 11.56 -13.86 -8.44
CA VAL A 107 12.33 -12.91 -9.26
C VAL A 107 11.95 -13.05 -10.75
N HIS A 108 11.92 -14.28 -11.26
CA HIS A 108 11.51 -14.58 -12.64
C HIS A 108 10.05 -14.15 -12.91
N GLY A 109 9.13 -14.40 -11.97
CA GLY A 109 7.73 -13.97 -12.07
C GLY A 109 7.59 -12.45 -12.21
N VAL A 110 8.33 -11.68 -11.40
CA VAL A 110 8.32 -10.21 -11.48
C VAL A 110 8.88 -9.72 -12.83
N ARG A 111 9.93 -10.36 -13.37
CA ARG A 111 10.49 -10.04 -14.69
C ARG A 111 9.54 -10.39 -15.83
N ASN A 112 8.79 -11.48 -15.73
CA ASN A 112 7.82 -11.86 -16.75
C ASN A 112 6.64 -10.89 -16.84
N ILE A 113 6.20 -10.34 -15.71
CA ILE A 113 5.20 -9.28 -15.69
C ILE A 113 5.68 -8.07 -16.50
N GLU A 114 6.97 -7.73 -16.41
CA GLU A 114 7.61 -6.68 -17.22
C GLU A 114 7.74 -7.05 -18.70
N ALA A 115 8.04 -8.31 -19.02
CA ALA A 115 8.21 -8.78 -20.40
C ALA A 115 6.87 -8.84 -21.17
N ILE A 116 5.80 -9.33 -20.55
CA ILE A 116 4.44 -9.35 -21.12
C ILE A 116 4.00 -7.94 -21.50
N ARG A 117 4.39 -6.94 -20.70
CA ARG A 117 4.14 -5.52 -20.96
C ARG A 117 4.90 -5.01 -22.20
N LYS A 118 6.21 -5.26 -22.28
CA LYS A 118 7.07 -4.78 -23.40
C LYS A 118 6.67 -5.38 -24.76
N LEU A 119 6.21 -6.63 -24.79
CA LEU A 119 5.77 -7.28 -26.02
C LEU A 119 4.56 -6.61 -26.67
N LYS A 120 3.67 -5.97 -25.89
CA LYS A 120 2.48 -5.28 -26.43
C LYS A 120 2.77 -3.84 -26.87
N ALA A 121 3.70 -3.14 -26.23
CA ALA A 121 4.10 -1.78 -26.63
C ALA A 121 4.68 -1.73 -28.06
N ASN A 122 5.27 -2.84 -28.54
CA ASN A 122 5.81 -2.96 -29.89
C ASN A 122 4.76 -3.39 -30.93
N HIS A 123 3.63 -3.96 -30.51
CA HIS A 123 2.51 -4.25 -31.39
C HIS A 123 1.57 -3.05 -31.42
N ASN A 124 1.73 -2.24 -32.46
CA ASN A 124 0.93 -1.08 -32.81
C ASN A 124 -0.50 -1.48 -33.25
N ASP A 125 -1.18 -2.34 -32.47
CA ASP A 125 -2.55 -2.76 -32.79
C ASP A 125 -3.51 -1.64 -32.39
N LEU A 126 -3.99 -0.97 -33.45
CA LEU A 126 -5.04 0.04 -33.53
C LEU A 126 -6.43 -0.49 -33.13
N ILE A 127 -6.51 -1.36 -32.14
CA ILE A 127 -7.77 -1.90 -31.62
C ILE A 127 -7.87 -1.41 -30.18
N ALA A 128 -8.90 -0.59 -29.94
CA ALA A 128 -9.37 0.03 -28.69
C ALA A 128 -8.59 -0.27 -27.39
N PRO A 129 -8.41 0.72 -26.50
CA PRO A 129 -7.78 0.51 -25.19
C PRO A 129 -8.71 -0.32 -24.30
N GLU A 130 -8.76 -1.63 -24.49
CA GLU A 130 -9.30 -2.55 -23.50
C GLU A 130 -8.26 -2.64 -22.38
N GLN A 131 -8.26 -1.62 -21.52
CA GLN A 131 -7.46 -1.55 -20.29
C GLN A 131 -7.67 -2.80 -19.41
N GLY A 132 -8.81 -3.49 -19.58
CA GLY A 132 -9.11 -4.77 -18.95
C GLY A 132 -8.16 -5.90 -19.36
N SER A 133 -7.68 -5.95 -20.61
CA SER A 133 -6.93 -7.09 -21.16
C SER A 133 -5.49 -7.22 -20.64
N GLU A 134 -4.80 -6.09 -20.45
CA GLU A 134 -3.42 -6.05 -19.93
C GLU A 134 -3.38 -6.42 -18.46
N MET A 135 -4.29 -5.80 -17.71
CA MET A 135 -4.53 -6.14 -16.32
C MET A 135 -4.95 -7.61 -16.21
N HIS A 136 -5.87 -8.15 -17.05
CA HIS A 136 -6.27 -9.55 -17.02
C HIS A 136 -5.11 -10.53 -17.29
N ARG A 137 -4.15 -10.18 -18.17
CA ARG A 137 -2.95 -11.00 -18.41
C ARG A 137 -1.88 -10.89 -17.34
N MET A 138 -1.63 -9.70 -16.79
CA MET A 138 -0.81 -9.56 -15.58
C MET A 138 -1.45 -10.33 -14.41
N LEU A 139 -2.79 -10.31 -14.34
CA LEU A 139 -3.61 -11.06 -13.40
C LEU A 139 -3.52 -12.59 -13.60
N LEU A 140 -3.29 -13.09 -14.82
CA LEU A 140 -3.02 -14.51 -15.07
C LEU A 140 -1.64 -14.95 -14.52
N ALA A 141 -0.65 -14.06 -14.50
CA ALA A 141 0.64 -14.34 -13.85
C ALA A 141 0.53 -14.42 -12.31
N ILE A 142 -0.53 -13.83 -11.72
CA ILE A 142 -0.85 -13.90 -10.29
C ILE A 142 -1.35 -15.28 -9.89
N VAL A 143 -1.93 -16.03 -10.84
CA VAL A 143 -2.51 -17.35 -10.58
C VAL A 143 -1.45 -18.36 -10.11
N GLU A 144 -0.17 -18.12 -10.40
CA GLU A 144 0.93 -18.96 -9.91
C GLU A 144 1.46 -18.51 -8.54
N ASP A 145 1.67 -17.20 -8.33
CA ASP A 145 2.11 -16.65 -7.04
C ASP A 145 1.80 -15.15 -6.91
N PHE A 146 0.90 -14.77 -5.99
CA PHE A 146 0.53 -13.37 -5.78
C PHE A 146 1.69 -12.51 -5.25
N ARG A 147 2.69 -13.11 -4.59
CA ARG A 147 3.85 -12.39 -4.02
C ARG A 147 4.61 -11.64 -5.11
N CYS A 148 4.69 -12.20 -6.32
CA CYS A 148 5.27 -11.54 -7.50
C CYS A 148 4.64 -10.17 -7.77
N VAL A 149 3.34 -10.04 -7.56
CA VAL A 149 2.60 -8.79 -7.82
C VAL A 149 2.87 -7.78 -6.73
N VAL A 150 2.89 -8.21 -5.47
CA VAL A 150 3.18 -7.31 -4.35
C VAL A 150 4.62 -6.78 -4.48
N ILE A 151 5.58 -7.64 -4.85
CA ILE A 151 6.96 -7.24 -5.18
C ILE A 151 6.97 -6.26 -6.36
N LYS A 152 6.18 -6.52 -7.42
CA LYS A 152 6.07 -5.61 -8.56
C LYS A 152 5.49 -4.25 -8.20
N LEU A 153 4.47 -4.19 -7.34
CA LEU A 153 3.89 -2.94 -6.85
C LEU A 153 4.91 -2.15 -6.03
N ALA A 154 5.67 -2.83 -5.16
CA ALA A 154 6.76 -2.21 -4.40
C ALA A 154 7.83 -1.62 -5.34
N GLU A 155 8.22 -2.37 -6.37
CA GLU A 155 9.16 -1.90 -7.39
C GLU A 155 8.64 -0.66 -8.13
N ARG A 156 7.36 -0.65 -8.53
CA ARG A 156 6.76 0.51 -9.21
C ARG A 156 6.72 1.75 -8.33
N ILE A 157 6.46 1.59 -7.03
CA ILE A 157 6.54 2.71 -6.07
C ILE A 157 7.97 3.23 -5.96
N ALA A 158 8.96 2.34 -5.83
CA ALA A 158 10.37 2.72 -5.77
C ALA A 158 10.80 3.45 -7.06
N HIS A 159 10.36 2.96 -8.22
CA HIS A 159 10.61 3.61 -9.51
C HIS A 159 9.97 5.00 -9.60
N LEU A 160 8.70 5.16 -9.19
CA LEU A 160 8.05 6.48 -9.16
C LEU A 160 8.76 7.48 -8.23
N ARG A 161 9.39 7.02 -7.16
CA ARG A 161 10.22 7.86 -6.26
C ARG A 161 11.51 8.32 -6.93
N GLU A 162 12.19 7.40 -7.61
CA GLU A 162 13.43 7.66 -8.35
C GLU A 162 13.25 8.71 -9.44
N LEU A 163 12.11 8.68 -10.14
CA LEU A 163 11.82 9.55 -11.26
C LEU A 163 11.77 11.06 -10.93
N ARG A 164 11.88 11.45 -9.66
CA ARG A 164 11.87 12.86 -9.21
C ARG A 164 12.80 13.76 -10.04
N ASN A 165 13.98 13.26 -10.41
CA ASN A 165 15.00 14.01 -11.16
C ASN A 165 15.09 13.60 -12.64
N ALA A 166 14.25 12.68 -13.11
CA ALA A 166 14.22 12.22 -14.49
C ALA A 166 13.56 13.25 -15.43
N PRO A 167 13.72 13.11 -16.77
CA PRO A 167 12.99 13.92 -17.74
C PRO A 167 11.46 13.82 -17.56
N LYS A 168 10.74 14.92 -17.85
CA LYS A 168 9.28 14.98 -17.68
C LYS A 168 8.53 13.92 -18.49
N ASP A 169 9.02 13.59 -19.67
CA ASP A 169 8.37 12.60 -20.54
C ASP A 169 8.39 11.21 -19.91
N GLU A 170 9.50 10.82 -19.29
CA GLU A 170 9.64 9.56 -18.53
C GLU A 170 8.75 9.57 -17.28
N GLN A 171 8.74 10.68 -16.53
CA GLN A 171 7.85 10.85 -15.37
C GLN A 171 6.38 10.66 -15.74
N VAL A 172 5.92 11.33 -16.80
CA VAL A 172 4.53 11.27 -17.25
C VAL A 172 4.19 9.87 -17.76
N LEU A 173 5.09 9.21 -18.51
CA LEU A 173 4.85 7.87 -19.02
C LEU A 173 4.66 6.86 -17.86
N ALA A 174 5.59 6.85 -16.90
CA ALA A 174 5.52 5.98 -15.73
C ALA A 174 4.29 6.30 -14.85
N ALA A 175 3.93 7.58 -14.70
CA ALA A 175 2.77 7.99 -13.93
C ALA A 175 1.45 7.59 -14.59
N LYS A 176 1.35 7.66 -15.93
CA LYS A 176 0.19 7.15 -16.66
C LYS A 176 0.01 5.65 -16.42
N GLU A 177 1.10 4.89 -16.51
CA GLU A 177 1.11 3.44 -16.24
C GLU A 177 0.72 3.13 -14.78
N GLY A 178 1.31 3.86 -13.82
CA GLY A 178 0.99 3.75 -12.41
C GLY A 178 -0.48 3.98 -12.11
N ALA A 179 -1.08 5.00 -12.73
CA ALA A 179 -2.48 5.35 -12.54
C ALA A 179 -3.47 4.38 -13.22
N SER A 180 -3.15 3.88 -14.41
CA SER A 180 -4.07 3.03 -15.19
C SER A 180 -3.98 1.55 -14.82
N ILE A 181 -2.81 1.06 -14.42
CA ILE A 181 -2.56 -0.37 -14.19
C ILE A 181 -2.35 -0.67 -12.70
N TYR A 182 -1.29 -0.10 -12.11
CA TYR A 182 -0.81 -0.56 -10.80
C TYR A 182 -1.67 -0.07 -9.62
N ALA A 183 -2.15 1.17 -9.65
CA ALA A 183 -3.04 1.68 -8.60
C ALA A 183 -4.38 0.90 -8.57
N PRO A 184 -5.07 0.66 -9.71
CA PRO A 184 -6.24 -0.22 -9.75
C PRO A 184 -5.94 -1.65 -9.32
N LEU A 185 -4.78 -2.20 -9.69
CA LEU A 185 -4.35 -3.53 -9.27
C LEU A 185 -4.18 -3.62 -7.74
N ALA A 186 -3.49 -2.65 -7.13
CA ALA A 186 -3.36 -2.56 -5.67
C ALA A 186 -4.74 -2.45 -4.99
N ASN A 187 -5.67 -1.69 -5.57
CA ASN A 187 -7.04 -1.56 -5.07
C ASN A 187 -7.80 -2.90 -5.09
N ARG A 188 -7.66 -3.68 -6.17
CA ARG A 188 -8.30 -5.01 -6.31
C ARG A 188 -7.75 -6.02 -5.31
N LEU A 189 -6.45 -5.97 -5.05
CA LEU A 189 -5.81 -6.80 -4.01
C LEU A 189 -6.13 -6.35 -2.57
N GLY A 190 -6.89 -5.26 -2.41
CA GLY A 190 -7.26 -4.70 -1.12
C GLY A 190 -6.11 -3.96 -0.42
N ILE A 191 -4.99 -3.72 -1.10
CA ILE A 191 -3.80 -3.10 -0.50
C ILE A 191 -3.92 -1.57 -0.58
N GLY A 192 -4.71 -1.00 0.33
CA GLY A 192 -5.04 0.43 0.35
C GLY A 192 -3.80 1.34 0.46
N GLN A 193 -2.83 0.96 1.29
CA GLN A 193 -1.61 1.74 1.51
C GLN A 193 -0.82 1.96 0.20
N LEU A 194 -0.57 0.89 -0.56
CA LEU A 194 0.16 0.98 -1.83
C LEU A 194 -0.64 1.72 -2.89
N LYS A 195 -1.97 1.49 -2.94
CA LYS A 195 -2.85 2.20 -3.87
C LYS A 195 -2.74 3.71 -3.70
N TRP A 196 -2.91 4.22 -2.46
CA TRP A 196 -2.92 5.66 -2.24
C TRP A 196 -1.55 6.30 -2.51
N GLU A 197 -0.48 5.58 -2.22
CA GLU A 197 0.88 6.04 -2.51
C GLU A 197 1.13 6.11 -4.02
N LEU A 198 0.77 5.07 -4.78
CA LEU A 198 0.81 5.07 -6.24
C LEU A 198 -0.02 6.22 -6.82
N GLU A 199 -1.25 6.37 -6.34
CA GLU A 199 -2.17 7.43 -6.76
C GLU A 199 -1.58 8.84 -6.52
N ASP A 200 -1.04 9.11 -5.33
CA ASP A 200 -0.43 10.42 -5.00
C ASP A 200 0.83 10.68 -5.84
N PHE A 201 1.68 9.68 -6.09
CA PHE A 201 2.85 9.83 -6.97
C PHE A 201 2.46 10.08 -8.41
N CYS A 202 1.51 9.30 -8.94
CA CYS A 202 1.06 9.48 -10.31
C CYS A 202 0.42 10.85 -10.48
N PHE A 203 -0.42 11.27 -9.53
CA PHE A 203 -1.07 12.58 -9.56
C PHE A 203 -0.05 13.73 -9.56
N ARG A 204 1.03 13.60 -8.76
CA ARG A 204 2.12 14.60 -8.72
C ARG A 204 2.76 14.84 -10.09
N TYR A 205 2.94 13.79 -10.89
CA TYR A 205 3.58 13.90 -12.21
C TYR A 205 2.60 14.24 -13.33
N LEU A 206 1.35 13.78 -13.24
CA LEU A 206 0.31 14.04 -14.25
C LEU A 206 -0.29 15.45 -14.12
N HIS A 207 -0.46 15.93 -12.89
CA HIS A 207 -1.14 17.19 -12.57
C HIS A 207 -0.34 17.97 -11.50
N PRO A 208 0.88 18.44 -11.83
CA PRO A 208 1.79 19.03 -10.85
C PRO A 208 1.28 20.33 -10.23
N TYR A 209 0.53 21.13 -10.98
CA TYR A 209 -0.01 22.41 -10.49
C TYR A 209 -1.13 22.18 -9.47
N GLU A 210 -2.07 21.29 -9.77
CA GLU A 210 -3.16 20.91 -8.88
C GLU A 210 -2.64 20.21 -7.63
N TYR A 211 -1.67 19.29 -7.79
CA TYR A 211 -1.00 18.64 -6.67
C TYR A 211 -0.39 19.68 -5.73
N LYS A 212 0.39 20.63 -6.28
CA LYS A 212 1.06 21.66 -5.48
C LYS A 212 0.05 22.59 -4.79
N SER A 213 -0.99 23.01 -5.50
CA SER A 213 -2.05 23.86 -4.94
C SER A 213 -2.75 23.19 -3.76
N ILE A 214 -3.16 21.92 -3.90
CA ILE A 214 -3.79 21.17 -2.80
C ILE A 214 -2.80 20.97 -1.65
N ALA A 215 -1.54 20.67 -1.93
CA ALA A 215 -0.51 20.50 -0.91
C ALA A 215 -0.28 21.78 -0.09
N GLU A 216 -0.22 22.95 -0.73
CA GLU A 216 -0.07 24.26 -0.08
C GLU A 216 -1.29 24.56 0.81
N LEU A 217 -2.50 24.40 0.30
CA LEU A 217 -3.74 24.62 1.05
C LEU A 217 -3.86 23.67 2.25
N LEU A 218 -3.39 22.42 2.13
CA LEU A 218 -3.33 21.46 3.22
C LEU A 218 -2.30 21.84 4.31
N HIS A 219 -1.24 22.57 3.93
CA HIS A 219 -0.19 23.02 4.82
C HIS A 219 -0.62 24.25 5.62
N GLU A 220 -1.22 25.25 4.96
CA GLU A 220 -1.70 26.48 5.60
C GLU A 220 -2.68 26.22 6.75
N ARG A 221 -3.58 25.24 6.58
CA ARG A 221 -4.60 24.88 7.59
C ARG A 221 -4.20 23.71 8.48
N ARG A 222 -2.91 23.36 8.53
CA ARG A 222 -2.45 22.16 9.23
C ARG A 222 -2.70 22.24 10.74
N ILE A 223 -2.27 23.33 11.37
CA ILE A 223 -2.32 23.51 12.84
C ILE A 223 -3.77 23.50 13.31
N ASP A 224 -4.63 24.34 12.73
CA ASP A 224 -6.06 24.41 13.06
C ASP A 224 -6.78 23.07 12.87
N ARG A 225 -6.36 22.28 11.88
CA ARG A 225 -6.93 20.95 11.63
C ARG A 225 -6.46 19.93 12.66
N GLU A 226 -5.16 19.91 12.98
CA GLU A 226 -4.58 18.99 13.96
C GLU A 226 -5.18 19.26 15.34
N GLN A 227 -5.23 20.51 15.78
CA GLN A 227 -5.83 20.89 17.07
C GLN A 227 -7.31 20.50 17.15
N TYR A 228 -8.11 20.79 16.11
CA TYR A 228 -9.52 20.42 16.07
C TYR A 228 -9.74 18.90 16.16
N ILE A 229 -8.89 18.13 15.47
CA ILE A 229 -8.96 16.67 15.50
C ILE A 229 -8.57 16.16 16.88
N GLU A 230 -7.53 16.70 17.51
CA GLU A 230 -7.12 16.32 18.87
C GLU A 230 -8.23 16.56 19.88
N GLU A 231 -8.82 17.75 19.90
CA GLU A 231 -9.94 18.09 20.79
C GLU A 231 -11.13 17.13 20.59
N PHE A 232 -11.49 16.83 19.33
CA PHE A 232 -12.55 15.89 19.02
C PHE A 232 -12.22 14.45 19.46
N VAL A 233 -10.99 14.01 19.20
CA VAL A 233 -10.52 12.66 19.54
C VAL A 233 -10.51 12.47 21.05
N ASP A 234 -10.08 13.46 21.81
CA ASP A 234 -10.03 13.38 23.27
C ASP A 234 -11.42 13.35 23.89
N ALA A 235 -12.35 14.18 23.39
CA ALA A 235 -13.75 14.13 23.82
C ALA A 235 -14.38 12.76 23.53
N LEU A 236 -14.18 12.24 22.31
CA LEU A 236 -14.72 10.93 21.94
C LEU A 236 -14.09 9.79 22.73
N ARG A 237 -12.77 9.86 22.99
CA ARG A 237 -12.05 8.87 23.81
C ARG A 237 -12.60 8.84 25.23
N GLN A 238 -12.86 10.00 25.84
CA GLN A 238 -13.44 10.08 27.17
C GLN A 238 -14.82 9.41 27.21
N SER A 239 -15.73 9.75 26.30
CA SER A 239 -17.07 9.15 26.27
C SER A 239 -17.05 7.65 26.01
N MET A 240 -16.14 7.16 25.16
CA MET A 240 -15.99 5.71 24.96
C MET A 240 -15.47 5.00 26.22
N GLN A 241 -14.55 5.62 26.97
CA GLN A 241 -14.05 5.07 28.23
C GLN A 241 -15.11 5.03 29.32
N GLU A 242 -15.97 6.05 29.43
CA GLU A 242 -17.09 6.10 30.38
C GLU A 242 -18.09 4.95 30.16
N GLU A 243 -18.29 4.55 28.90
CA GLU A 243 -19.11 3.40 28.49
C GLU A 243 -18.36 2.06 28.54
N GLY A 244 -17.10 2.05 29.00
CA GLY A 244 -16.27 0.84 29.12
C GLY A 244 -15.75 0.28 27.80
N LEU A 245 -15.78 1.07 26.72
CA LEU A 245 -15.32 0.69 25.40
C LEU A 245 -13.85 1.05 25.20
N LYS A 246 -13.01 0.04 24.94
CA LYS A 246 -11.62 0.26 24.52
C LYS A 246 -11.55 0.48 23.02
N ALA A 247 -11.05 1.64 22.61
CA ALA A 247 -10.90 2.00 21.21
C ALA A 247 -9.64 2.85 20.98
N ASP A 248 -8.94 2.56 19.90
CA ASP A 248 -7.88 3.40 19.36
C ASP A 248 -8.50 4.44 18.43
N ILE A 249 -8.48 5.70 18.85
CA ILE A 249 -9.08 6.82 18.13
C ILE A 249 -7.98 7.78 17.69
N TYR A 250 -7.92 8.06 16.39
CA TYR A 250 -6.92 8.95 15.83
C TYR A 250 -7.38 9.64 14.55
N GLY A 251 -6.78 10.80 14.27
CA GLY A 251 -6.94 11.53 13.02
C GLY A 251 -6.39 10.76 11.82
N ARG A 252 -7.18 10.66 10.75
CA ARG A 252 -6.76 10.09 9.48
C ARG A 252 -6.48 11.21 8.47
N PRO A 253 -5.22 11.42 8.04
CA PRO A 253 -4.96 12.33 6.95
C PRO A 253 -5.53 11.77 5.64
N LYS A 254 -6.23 12.61 4.87
CA LYS A 254 -6.65 12.26 3.51
C LYS A 254 -5.48 12.40 2.53
N HIS A 255 -5.48 11.54 1.51
CA HIS A 255 -4.50 11.58 0.42
C HIS A 255 -4.86 12.67 -0.60
N ILE A 256 -3.85 13.27 -1.22
CA ILE A 256 -4.01 14.45 -2.09
C ILE A 256 -4.88 14.08 -3.30
N TYR A 257 -4.60 12.94 -3.92
CA TYR A 257 -5.39 12.49 -5.05
C TYR A 257 -6.85 12.19 -4.69
N SER A 258 -7.10 11.67 -3.48
CA SER A 258 -8.48 11.45 -3.01
C SER A 258 -9.23 12.76 -2.79
N ILE A 259 -8.55 13.79 -2.29
CA ILE A 259 -9.10 15.15 -2.15
C ILE A 259 -9.44 15.71 -3.53
N TRP A 260 -8.48 15.65 -4.46
CA TRP A 260 -8.69 16.11 -5.84
C TRP A 260 -9.87 15.39 -6.51
N ARG A 261 -9.96 14.07 -6.38
CA ARG A 261 -11.09 13.30 -6.94
C ARG A 261 -12.44 13.73 -6.34
N LYS A 262 -12.50 13.98 -5.03
CA LYS A 262 -13.72 14.50 -4.37
C LYS A 262 -14.08 15.90 -4.88
N MET A 263 -13.09 16.79 -5.06
CA MET A 263 -13.28 18.13 -5.64
C MET A 263 -13.89 18.06 -7.04
N GLN A 264 -13.34 17.20 -7.91
CA GLN A 264 -13.82 17.03 -9.28
C GLN A 264 -15.25 16.46 -9.32
N ASN A 265 -15.51 15.39 -8.56
CA ASN A 265 -16.81 14.70 -8.61
C ASN A 265 -17.97 15.55 -8.06
N LYS A 266 -17.73 16.33 -6.99
CA LYS A 266 -18.75 17.17 -6.37
C LYS A 266 -18.75 18.62 -6.89
N THR A 267 -17.83 18.97 -7.81
CA THR A 267 -17.60 20.34 -8.31
C THR A 267 -17.43 21.36 -7.17
N LEU A 268 -16.74 20.96 -6.10
CA LEU A 268 -16.58 21.76 -4.88
C LEU A 268 -15.27 22.55 -4.89
N ALA A 269 -15.32 23.78 -4.38
CA ALA A 269 -14.12 24.55 -4.08
C ALA A 269 -13.38 23.94 -2.87
N PHE A 270 -12.05 24.12 -2.81
CA PHE A 270 -11.27 23.62 -1.66
C PHE A 270 -11.73 24.23 -0.32
N SER A 271 -12.20 25.49 -0.34
CA SER A 271 -12.77 26.16 0.83
C SER A 271 -14.02 25.47 1.38
N GLU A 272 -14.75 24.76 0.53
CA GLU A 272 -15.96 23.99 0.85
C GLU A 272 -15.63 22.54 1.25
N LEU A 273 -14.37 22.10 1.08
CA LEU A 273 -13.88 20.86 1.69
C LEU A 273 -13.64 21.05 3.18
N PHE A 274 -14.75 21.14 3.92
CA PHE A 274 -14.77 20.81 5.35
C PHE A 274 -14.37 19.33 5.57
N ASP A 275 -14.52 18.50 4.52
CA ASP A 275 -14.28 17.06 4.45
C ASP A 275 -12.79 16.64 4.41
N VAL A 276 -11.82 17.52 4.68
CA VAL A 276 -10.41 17.05 4.83
C VAL A 276 -10.20 16.34 6.18
N ARG A 277 -11.16 16.49 7.11
CA ARG A 277 -11.10 15.95 8.46
C ARG A 277 -11.73 14.56 8.47
N ALA A 278 -10.96 13.56 8.85
CA ALA A 278 -11.45 12.22 9.06
C ALA A 278 -10.88 11.65 10.36
N VAL A 279 -11.69 10.91 11.09
CA VAL A 279 -11.29 10.21 12.30
C VAL A 279 -11.49 8.72 12.09
N ARG A 280 -10.54 7.94 12.60
CA ARG A 280 -10.63 6.50 12.59
C ARG A 280 -10.75 6.00 14.03
N VAL A 281 -11.71 5.10 14.22
CA VAL A 281 -11.94 4.38 15.47
C VAL A 281 -11.67 2.91 15.19
N VAL A 282 -10.65 2.37 15.85
CA VAL A 282 -10.31 0.95 15.78
C VAL A 282 -10.64 0.29 17.11
N VAL A 283 -11.45 -0.77 17.06
CA VAL A 283 -11.93 -1.49 18.25
C VAL A 283 -11.49 -2.95 18.24
N GLU A 284 -11.63 -3.62 19.39
CA GLU A 284 -11.26 -5.03 19.54
C GLU A 284 -12.16 -5.96 18.70
N ARG A 285 -13.48 -5.81 18.80
CA ARG A 285 -14.44 -6.75 18.21
C ARG A 285 -15.38 -6.09 17.22
N LEU A 286 -16.03 -6.92 16.40
CA LEU A 286 -17.06 -6.45 15.46
C LEU A 286 -18.25 -5.82 16.21
N GLN A 287 -18.69 -6.43 17.32
CA GLN A 287 -19.79 -5.91 18.13
C GLN A 287 -19.50 -4.49 18.63
N ASP A 288 -18.25 -4.27 19.04
CA ASP A 288 -17.74 -2.99 19.55
C ASP A 288 -17.80 -1.87 18.49
N CYS A 289 -17.81 -2.22 17.19
CA CYS A 289 -17.96 -1.24 16.12
C CYS A 289 -19.35 -0.56 16.19
N TYR A 290 -20.40 -1.34 16.46
CA TYR A 290 -21.76 -0.82 16.57
C TYR A 290 -22.00 -0.12 17.91
N VAL A 291 -21.29 -0.54 18.98
CA VAL A 291 -21.27 0.19 20.25
C VAL A 291 -20.62 1.57 20.05
N ALA A 292 -19.46 1.64 19.40
CA ALA A 292 -18.81 2.90 19.05
C ALA A 292 -19.72 3.80 18.21
N LEU A 293 -20.39 3.24 17.18
CA LEU A 293 -21.34 3.97 16.34
C LEU A 293 -22.46 4.61 17.17
N ARG A 294 -23.07 3.83 18.08
CA ARG A 294 -24.13 4.33 18.97
C ARG A 294 -23.64 5.49 19.83
N ILE A 295 -22.46 5.36 20.44
CA ILE A 295 -21.87 6.42 21.27
C ILE A 295 -21.66 7.70 20.44
N ILE A 296 -21.10 7.57 19.24
CA ILE A 296 -20.86 8.69 18.33
C ILE A 296 -22.18 9.40 17.96
N HIS A 297 -23.21 8.65 17.58
CA HIS A 297 -24.52 9.20 17.21
C HIS A 297 -25.33 9.74 18.39
N ALA A 298 -25.02 9.35 19.62
CA ALA A 298 -25.61 9.92 20.83
C ALA A 298 -24.99 11.28 21.18
N LEU A 299 -23.71 11.48 20.85
CA LEU A 299 -22.98 12.72 21.12
C LEU A 299 -23.17 13.77 20.04
N TYR A 300 -23.34 13.35 18.78
CA TYR A 300 -23.34 14.22 17.63
C TYR A 300 -24.45 13.88 16.65
N ASP A 301 -25.08 14.91 16.09
CA ASP A 301 -26.01 14.75 14.98
C ASP A 301 -25.28 14.15 13.77
N HIS A 302 -25.87 13.11 13.17
CA HIS A 302 -25.33 12.44 12.00
C HIS A 302 -26.14 12.78 10.75
N LEU A 303 -25.52 12.66 9.58
CA LEU A 303 -26.19 12.83 8.30
C LEU A 303 -26.64 11.46 7.76
N PRO A 304 -27.96 11.16 7.69
CA PRO A 304 -28.44 9.83 7.33
C PRO A 304 -28.01 9.37 5.93
N ASP A 305 -27.92 10.29 4.98
CA ASP A 305 -27.56 9.99 3.58
C ASP A 305 -26.06 9.70 3.38
N GLU A 306 -25.23 10.00 4.38
CA GLU A 306 -23.78 9.75 4.36
C GLU A 306 -23.40 8.70 5.44
N PHE A 307 -24.18 7.61 5.48
CA PHE A 307 -23.94 6.42 6.28
C PHE A 307 -23.78 5.19 5.37
N ASP A 308 -22.65 4.49 5.50
CA ASP A 308 -22.38 3.24 4.80
C ASP A 308 -21.93 2.15 5.79
N ASP A 309 -22.63 1.01 5.80
CA ASP A 309 -22.21 -0.18 6.54
C ASP A 309 -21.51 -1.19 5.63
N TYR A 310 -20.19 -1.02 5.45
CA TYR A 310 -19.37 -1.99 4.72
C TYR A 310 -18.97 -3.21 5.57
N VAL A 311 -19.35 -3.28 6.85
CA VAL A 311 -19.19 -4.50 7.64
C VAL A 311 -20.25 -5.52 7.22
N ALA A 312 -21.50 -5.07 7.09
CA ALA A 312 -22.61 -5.88 6.61
C ALA A 312 -22.52 -6.15 5.10
N ASN A 313 -22.09 -5.16 4.31
CA ASN A 313 -21.94 -5.28 2.86
C ASN A 313 -20.50 -4.94 2.43
N PRO A 314 -19.55 -5.89 2.55
CA PRO A 314 -18.16 -5.65 2.18
C PRO A 314 -18.01 -5.24 0.72
N LYS A 315 -17.03 -4.37 0.43
CA LYS A 315 -16.70 -4.04 -0.96
C LYS A 315 -16.11 -5.26 -1.68
N PRO A 316 -16.10 -5.28 -3.04
CA PRO A 316 -15.55 -6.41 -3.80
C PRO A 316 -14.10 -6.79 -3.46
N ASN A 317 -13.30 -5.83 -2.98
CA ASN A 317 -11.92 -6.06 -2.56
C ASN A 317 -11.78 -6.51 -1.09
N GLY A 318 -12.88 -6.90 -0.43
CA GLY A 318 -12.90 -7.33 0.96
C GLY A 318 -12.88 -6.20 1.99
N TYR A 319 -12.96 -4.93 1.57
CA TYR A 319 -12.93 -3.80 2.50
C TYR A 319 -14.16 -3.78 3.42
N GLN A 320 -13.91 -3.70 4.73
CA GLN A 320 -14.92 -3.62 5.78
C GLN A 320 -14.65 -2.45 6.74
N SER A 321 -15.68 -1.63 6.97
CA SER A 321 -15.70 -0.52 7.93
C SER A 321 -17.10 0.07 7.96
N ILE A 322 -17.54 0.62 9.09
CA ILE A 322 -18.71 1.50 9.15
C ILE A 322 -18.23 2.92 8.87
N HIS A 323 -18.85 3.60 7.92
CA HIS A 323 -18.59 5.02 7.61
C HIS A 323 -19.81 5.83 8.00
N THR A 324 -19.59 6.92 8.71
CA THR A 324 -20.64 7.87 9.07
C THR A 324 -20.10 9.29 9.04
N VAL A 325 -20.92 10.23 8.62
CA VAL A 325 -20.61 11.66 8.69
C VAL A 325 -21.44 12.30 9.80
N ILE A 326 -20.77 13.04 10.69
CA ILE A 326 -21.40 13.74 11.82
C ILE A 326 -21.12 15.24 11.79
N PHE A 327 -21.90 16.01 12.54
CA PHE A 327 -21.65 17.43 12.83
C PHE A 327 -21.07 17.59 14.24
N ALA A 328 -19.74 17.57 14.34
CA ALA A 328 -19.04 17.79 15.62
C ALA A 328 -19.13 19.25 16.13
N SER A 329 -19.45 20.19 15.24
CA SER A 329 -19.81 21.58 15.55
C SER A 329 -20.80 22.07 14.49
N ARG A 330 -21.63 23.09 14.79
CA ARG A 330 -22.81 23.51 13.99
C ARG A 330 -22.61 23.73 12.48
N GLU A 331 -21.38 23.79 11.97
CA GLU A 331 -21.12 24.07 10.54
C GLU A 331 -20.08 23.16 9.88
N LYS A 332 -19.51 22.14 10.57
CA LYS A 332 -18.39 21.37 10.02
C LYS A 332 -18.64 19.86 10.07
N PRO A 333 -18.91 19.21 8.92
CA PRO A 333 -19.01 17.76 8.85
C PRO A 333 -17.66 17.09 9.12
N LEU A 334 -17.71 15.94 9.78
CA LEU A 334 -16.55 15.10 10.09
C LEU A 334 -16.85 13.65 9.68
N GLU A 335 -16.01 13.08 8.83
CA GLU A 335 -16.10 11.67 8.42
C GLU A 335 -15.47 10.77 9.50
N ILE A 336 -16.22 9.79 10.00
CA ILE A 336 -15.73 8.80 10.97
C ILE A 336 -15.76 7.42 10.36
N GLN A 337 -14.65 6.70 10.52
CA GLN A 337 -14.51 5.31 10.08
C GLN A 337 -14.31 4.41 11.29
N ILE A 338 -15.23 3.50 11.51
CA ILE A 338 -15.21 2.56 12.63
C ILE A 338 -14.95 1.16 12.08
N ARG A 339 -14.01 0.44 12.68
CA ARG A 339 -13.70 -0.95 12.29
C ARG A 339 -12.95 -1.71 13.38
N ALA A 340 -12.98 -3.04 13.33
CA ALA A 340 -12.18 -3.86 14.23
C ALA A 340 -10.68 -3.90 13.83
N HIS A 341 -9.78 -4.30 14.73
CA HIS A 341 -8.35 -4.44 14.42
C HIS A 341 -8.07 -5.35 13.22
N GLN A 342 -8.79 -6.47 13.09
CA GLN A 342 -8.63 -7.38 11.95
C GLN A 342 -9.03 -6.68 10.64
N MET A 343 -10.20 -6.02 10.61
CA MET A 343 -10.66 -5.25 9.46
C MET A 343 -9.71 -4.10 9.11
N HIS A 344 -9.05 -3.52 10.11
CA HIS A 344 -8.02 -2.52 9.89
C HIS A 344 -6.78 -3.11 9.22
N ALA A 345 -6.28 -4.25 9.71
CA ALA A 345 -5.16 -4.95 9.07
C ALA A 345 -5.49 -5.34 7.62
N ASP A 346 -6.68 -5.89 7.38
CA ASP A 346 -7.14 -6.30 6.05
C ASP A 346 -7.30 -5.10 5.11
N ALA A 347 -7.80 -3.95 5.60
CA ALA A 347 -7.96 -2.75 4.78
C ALA A 347 -6.65 -2.04 4.42
N GLU A 348 -5.61 -2.14 5.26
CA GLU A 348 -4.31 -1.52 4.98
C GLU A 348 -3.39 -2.45 4.17
N ARG A 349 -3.39 -3.75 4.48
CA ARG A 349 -2.47 -4.75 3.89
C ARG A 349 -3.14 -5.70 2.89
N GLY A 350 -4.47 -5.69 2.76
CA GLY A 350 -5.20 -6.52 1.80
C GLY A 350 -4.87 -8.00 1.94
N ILE A 351 -4.66 -8.65 0.80
CA ILE A 351 -4.24 -10.06 0.72
C ILE A 351 -3.00 -10.40 1.58
N ALA A 352 -2.09 -9.44 1.80
CA ALA A 352 -0.89 -9.67 2.60
C ALA A 352 -1.21 -9.91 4.09
N ALA A 353 -2.31 -9.36 4.62
CA ALA A 353 -2.75 -9.62 5.99
C ALA A 353 -3.13 -11.09 6.22
N HIS A 354 -3.80 -11.71 5.25
CA HIS A 354 -4.26 -13.09 5.35
C HIS A 354 -3.13 -14.12 5.18
N TRP A 355 -2.06 -13.79 4.47
CA TRP A 355 -0.91 -14.68 4.26
C TRP A 355 -0.18 -15.00 5.57
N LYS A 356 0.14 -13.96 6.37
CA LYS A 356 0.84 -14.10 7.65
C LYS A 356 0.10 -15.00 8.64
N TYR A 357 -1.24 -14.94 8.66
CA TYR A 357 -2.06 -15.72 9.60
C TYR A 357 -2.05 -17.23 9.29
N LYS A 358 -1.85 -17.61 8.02
CA LYS A 358 -1.95 -19.02 7.60
C LYS A 358 -0.60 -19.74 7.53
N GLU A 359 0.53 -19.06 7.34
CA GLU A 359 1.86 -19.70 7.49
C GLU A 359 2.06 -20.31 8.89
N GLY A 360 1.59 -19.62 9.94
CA GLY A 360 1.63 -20.14 11.31
C GLY A 360 0.78 -21.40 11.54
N ARG A 361 -0.23 -21.67 10.70
CA ARG A 361 -1.07 -22.89 10.77
C ARG A 361 -0.66 -23.98 9.77
N THR A 362 -0.07 -23.61 8.63
CA THR A 362 0.32 -24.57 7.58
C THR A 362 1.52 -25.42 8.00
N ALA A 363 2.35 -24.94 8.93
CA ALA A 363 3.38 -25.76 9.57
C ALA A 363 2.81 -26.93 10.41
N LEU A 364 1.54 -26.86 10.83
CA LEU A 364 0.90 -27.85 11.71
C LEU A 364 -0.03 -28.83 10.97
N THR A 365 -0.55 -28.46 9.80
CA THR A 365 -1.42 -29.33 8.99
C THR A 365 -1.12 -29.11 7.50
N GLY A 366 -0.48 -30.09 6.85
CA GLY A 366 0.04 -30.01 5.48
C GLY A 366 -1.00 -29.69 4.39
N GLY A 367 -1.33 -28.41 4.22
CA GLY A 367 -2.49 -27.97 3.44
C GLY A 367 -2.17 -27.47 2.03
N ARG A 368 -2.39 -28.32 1.03
CA ARG A 368 -2.54 -27.91 -0.39
C ARG A 368 -3.84 -27.14 -0.66
N SER A 369 -4.88 -27.29 0.17
CA SER A 369 -6.21 -26.69 -0.10
C SER A 369 -6.27 -25.17 0.09
N SER A 370 -5.39 -24.59 0.92
CA SER A 370 -5.44 -23.14 1.22
C SER A 370 -4.95 -22.26 0.07
N HIS A 371 -4.10 -22.77 -0.82
CA HIS A 371 -3.61 -22.03 -1.99
C HIS A 371 -4.70 -21.97 -3.07
N GLU A 372 -5.48 -23.05 -3.23
CA GLU A 372 -6.59 -23.14 -4.19
C GLU A 372 -7.76 -22.22 -3.83
N GLU A 373 -8.12 -22.09 -2.54
CA GLU A 373 -9.17 -21.16 -2.11
C GLU A 373 -8.79 -19.69 -2.38
N HIS A 374 -7.53 -19.31 -2.17
CA HIS A 374 -7.06 -17.95 -2.47
C HIS A 374 -6.93 -17.69 -3.96
N ILE A 375 -6.48 -18.68 -4.76
CA ILE A 375 -6.50 -18.58 -6.22
C ILE A 375 -7.95 -18.47 -6.72
N SER A 376 -8.89 -19.19 -6.11
CA SER A 376 -10.31 -19.10 -6.43
C SER A 376 -10.90 -17.73 -6.09
N TRP A 377 -10.56 -17.16 -4.93
CA TRP A 377 -10.96 -15.79 -4.55
C TRP A 377 -10.33 -14.73 -5.46
N LEU A 378 -9.04 -14.87 -5.78
CA LEU A 378 -8.38 -14.03 -6.77
C LEU A 378 -9.14 -14.13 -8.09
N ARG A 379 -9.42 -15.35 -8.60
CA ARG A 379 -10.24 -15.59 -9.81
C ARG A 379 -11.63 -14.97 -9.75
N GLN A 380 -12.30 -14.95 -8.59
CA GLN A 380 -13.58 -14.25 -8.42
C GLN A 380 -13.46 -12.72 -8.50
N ILE A 381 -12.31 -12.15 -8.13
CA ILE A 381 -12.00 -10.72 -8.34
C ILE A 381 -11.61 -10.44 -9.82
N LEU A 382 -11.30 -11.50 -10.60
CA LEU A 382 -10.96 -11.42 -12.03
C LEU A 382 -12.18 -11.41 -12.96
N THR A 383 -13.28 -12.02 -12.55
CA THR A 383 -14.60 -12.01 -13.22
C THR A 383 -15.45 -10.86 -12.74
#